data_AF-A0A1L4BT08-F1
#
_entry.id   AF-A0A1L4BT08-F1
#
_cell.length_a   1.000
_cell.length_b   1.000
_cell.length_c   1.000
_cell.angle_alpha   90.00
_cell.angle_beta   90.00
_cell.angle_gamma   90.00
#
_symmetry.space_group_name_H-M   'P 1'
#
loop_
_entity.id
_entity.type
_entity.pdbx_description
1 polymer ?
#
loop_
_entity_poly.entity_id
_entity_poly.type
_entity_poly.pdbx_seq_one_letter_code
_entity_poly.pdbx_strand_id
1 'polypeptide(L)'
;MDTREKVSLVELITVIALATVLISITMPIYANHRVRNRILLELEKLKSISQYVTNESGTINYSLEDLKNIPSSFHIDDNGVIALNTNNIVASSSISLVPTLTSGAIIWKCISIGLAQSQTPEPCVSDSTPKKNLVKSLYDPAKDPDTFTFIQSGEVGLKANCITYKCTIAEIKGKRWLAQYIDQLNIIQLYKEDSDYLINLYTDNLTIDPSIVNSELLQQFVDESML
;
A
#
# COMPACT_ATOMS: atom_id res chain seq x y z
N MET A 1 18.07 18.34 -47.62
CA MET A 1 17.25 18.47 -46.39
C MET A 1 17.09 17.07 -45.85
N ASP A 2 17.93 16.76 -44.87
CA ASP A 2 18.34 15.41 -44.50
C ASP A 2 17.20 14.67 -43.77
N THR A 3 16.82 13.50 -44.27
CA THR A 3 15.74 12.67 -43.72
C THR A 3 16.07 12.11 -42.33
N ARG A 4 17.35 12.15 -41.91
CA ARG A 4 17.77 11.71 -40.58
C ARG A 4 17.36 12.65 -39.44
N GLU A 5 17.29 13.95 -39.66
CA GLU A 5 16.84 14.91 -38.62
C GLU A 5 15.32 14.84 -38.37
N LYS A 6 14.54 14.53 -39.42
CA LYS A 6 13.08 14.43 -39.31
C LYS A 6 12.62 13.17 -38.58
N VAL A 7 13.35 12.06 -38.70
CA VAL A 7 13.01 10.80 -38.01
C VAL A 7 13.24 10.93 -36.50
N SER A 8 14.29 11.65 -36.08
CA SER A 8 14.60 11.87 -34.66
C SER A 8 13.57 12.76 -33.93
N LEU A 9 13.07 13.81 -34.58
CA LEU A 9 12.11 14.73 -33.94
C LEU A 9 10.74 14.08 -33.72
N VAL A 10 10.25 13.33 -34.72
CA VAL A 10 8.94 12.66 -34.62
C VAL A 10 8.96 11.58 -33.54
N GLU A 11 10.02 10.76 -33.49
CA GLU A 11 10.19 9.74 -32.46
C GLU A 11 10.23 10.36 -31.05
N LEU A 12 10.98 11.45 -30.86
CA LEU A 12 11.04 12.17 -29.59
C LEU A 12 9.67 12.72 -29.16
N ILE A 13 8.92 13.34 -30.08
CA ILE A 13 7.58 13.86 -29.78
C ILE A 13 6.63 12.72 -29.37
N THR A 14 6.70 11.57 -30.05
CA THR A 14 5.86 10.41 -29.69
C THR A 14 6.19 9.85 -28.31
N VAL A 15 7.47 9.77 -27.93
CA VAL A 15 7.90 9.32 -26.61
C VAL A 15 7.41 10.29 -25.52
N ILE A 16 7.53 11.61 -25.74
CA ILE A 16 7.05 12.62 -24.79
C ILE A 16 5.51 12.55 -24.66
N ALA A 17 4.80 12.36 -25.78
CA ALA A 17 3.34 12.23 -25.76
C ALA A 17 2.89 10.99 -24.95
N LEU A 18 3.55 9.84 -25.13
CA LEU A 18 3.25 8.64 -24.34
C LEU A 18 3.57 8.84 -22.85
N ALA A 19 4.72 9.43 -22.54
CA ALA A 19 5.12 9.69 -21.16
C ALA A 19 4.15 10.64 -20.43
N THR A 20 3.68 11.70 -21.10
CA THR A 20 2.73 12.66 -20.49
C THR A 20 1.36 12.03 -20.20
N VAL A 21 0.87 11.14 -21.07
CA VAL A 21 -0.36 10.38 -20.81
C VAL A 21 -0.18 9.46 -19.59
N LEU A 22 0.94 8.73 -19.52
CA LEU A 22 1.24 7.83 -18.40
C LEU A 22 1.35 8.58 -17.07
N ILE A 23 2.04 9.73 -17.05
CA ILE A 23 2.17 10.58 -15.86
C ILE A 23 0.80 11.09 -15.40
N SER A 24 -0.08 11.46 -16.34
CA SER A 24 -1.41 11.99 -16.01
C SER A 24 -2.30 10.97 -15.31
N ILE A 25 -2.17 9.69 -15.65
CA ILE A 25 -2.95 8.60 -15.01
C ILE A 25 -2.35 8.20 -13.66
N THR A 26 -1.02 8.18 -13.55
CA THR A 26 -0.32 7.69 -12.35
C THR A 26 -0.22 8.73 -11.22
N MET A 27 -0.13 10.02 -11.55
CA MET A 27 -0.07 11.11 -10.57
C MET A 27 -1.20 11.13 -9.52
N PRO A 28 -2.50 11.05 -9.88
CA PRO A 28 -3.58 11.08 -8.88
C PRO A 28 -3.56 9.87 -7.95
N ILE A 29 -3.11 8.71 -8.45
CA ILE A 29 -2.96 7.49 -7.65
C ILE A 29 -1.81 7.67 -6.65
N TYR A 30 -0.66 8.16 -7.12
CA TYR A 30 0.50 8.46 -6.26
C TYR A 30 0.17 9.49 -5.17
N ALA A 31 -0.60 10.53 -5.52
CA ALA A 31 -1.05 11.53 -4.56
C ALA A 31 -1.89 10.90 -3.42
N ASN A 32 -2.82 10.00 -3.76
CA ASN A 32 -3.63 9.29 -2.77
C ASN A 32 -2.79 8.35 -1.88
N HIS A 33 -1.83 7.64 -2.47
CA HIS A 33 -0.94 6.75 -1.72
C HIS A 33 -0.06 7.52 -0.73
N ARG A 34 0.54 8.63 -1.16
CA ARG A 34 1.34 9.51 -0.28
C ARG A 34 0.52 10.07 0.88
N VAL A 35 -0.74 10.43 0.61
CA VAL A 35 -1.70 10.85 1.63
C VAL A 35 -1.97 9.71 2.62
N ARG A 36 -2.33 8.51 2.12
CA ARG A 36 -2.62 7.32 2.94
C ARG A 36 -1.45 6.96 3.86
N ASN A 37 -0.21 7.02 3.37
CA ASN A 37 0.97 6.71 4.19
C ASN A 37 1.23 7.74 5.27
N ARG A 38 1.09 9.04 4.97
CA ARG A 38 1.19 10.08 5.99
C ARG A 38 0.15 9.89 7.10
N ILE A 39 -1.06 9.54 6.68
CA ILE A 39 -2.15 9.24 7.60
C ILE A 39 -1.84 8.00 8.45
N LEU A 40 -1.31 6.94 7.84
CA LEU A 40 -0.93 5.71 8.54
C LEU A 40 0.12 5.96 9.62
N LEU A 41 1.14 6.77 9.33
CA LEU A 41 2.17 7.16 10.30
C LEU A 41 1.59 7.91 11.50
N GLU A 42 0.61 8.78 11.29
CA GLU A 42 -0.06 9.45 12.43
C GLU A 42 -0.99 8.48 13.19
N LEU A 43 -1.66 7.57 12.48
CA LEU A 43 -2.50 6.53 13.09
C LEU A 43 -1.68 5.58 13.98
N GLU A 44 -0.44 5.24 13.60
CA GLU A 44 0.44 4.42 14.44
C GLU A 44 0.75 5.10 15.78
N LYS A 45 0.98 6.42 15.78
CA LYS A 45 1.15 7.19 17.01
C LYS A 45 -0.12 7.12 17.87
N LEU A 46 -1.31 7.26 17.27
CA LEU A 46 -2.57 7.10 18.00
C LEU A 46 -2.74 5.69 18.58
N LYS A 47 -2.32 4.65 17.85
CA LYS A 47 -2.34 3.28 18.35
C LYS A 47 -1.47 3.13 19.60
N SER A 48 -0.27 3.71 19.61
CA SER A 48 0.58 3.73 20.81
C SER A 48 -0.10 4.41 22.00
N ILE A 49 -0.81 5.52 21.77
CA ILE A 49 -1.60 6.19 22.81
C ILE A 49 -2.73 5.27 23.31
N SER A 50 -3.47 4.64 22.40
CA SER A 50 -4.58 3.74 22.75
C SER A 50 -4.12 2.52 23.56
N GLN A 51 -2.93 1.98 23.24
CA GLN A 51 -2.32 0.88 23.99
C GLN A 51 -1.90 1.33 25.39
N TYR A 52 -1.31 2.52 25.51
CA TYR A 52 -0.97 3.09 26.81
C TYR A 52 -2.24 3.28 27.66
N VAL A 53 -3.30 3.88 27.13
CA VAL A 53 -4.59 4.06 27.82
C VAL A 53 -5.21 2.71 28.21
N THR A 54 -5.08 1.68 27.36
CA THR A 54 -5.61 0.34 27.65
C THR A 54 -4.79 -0.38 28.73
N ASN A 55 -3.47 -0.20 28.76
CA ASN A 55 -2.61 -0.80 29.78
C ASN A 55 -2.75 -0.10 31.14
N GLU A 56 -3.00 1.20 31.12
CA GLU A 56 -3.27 2.03 32.30
C GLU A 56 -4.74 1.93 32.76
N SER A 57 -5.57 1.05 32.18
CA SER A 57 -7.01 0.97 32.47
C SER A 57 -7.40 0.57 33.89
N GLY A 58 -6.44 0.52 34.84
CA GLY A 58 -6.67 0.47 36.28
C GLY A 58 -6.53 1.82 36.99
N THR A 59 -6.10 2.87 36.28
CA THR A 59 -5.71 4.18 36.83
C THR A 59 -6.35 5.32 36.03
N ILE A 60 -7.16 6.14 36.70
CA ILE A 60 -7.86 7.29 36.10
C ILE A 60 -6.98 8.56 35.95
N ASN A 61 -5.74 8.52 36.43
CA ASN A 61 -4.73 9.57 36.25
C ASN A 61 -3.58 8.99 35.43
N TYR A 62 -3.66 9.12 34.11
CA TYR A 62 -2.55 8.82 33.21
C TYR A 62 -1.95 10.13 32.69
N SER A 63 -0.63 10.25 32.69
CA SER A 63 0.06 11.42 32.13
C SER A 63 0.45 11.13 30.69
N LEU A 64 0.08 12.01 29.78
CA LEU A 64 0.53 11.94 28.39
C LEU A 64 2.03 12.26 28.25
N GLU A 65 2.67 12.81 29.29
CA GLU A 65 4.10 13.17 29.27
C GLU A 65 5.03 11.97 29.06
N ASP A 66 4.59 10.75 29.38
CA ASP A 66 5.35 9.52 29.20
C ASP A 66 5.36 9.02 27.75
N LEU A 67 4.46 9.53 26.90
CA LEU A 67 4.36 9.16 25.50
C LEU A 67 5.30 10.03 24.65
N LYS A 68 6.40 9.43 24.20
CA LYS A 68 7.27 10.04 23.19
C LYS A 68 6.56 9.97 21.84
N ASN A 69 6.44 11.11 21.14
CA ASN A 69 5.87 11.26 19.78
C ASN A 69 4.34 11.29 19.68
N ILE A 70 3.72 12.17 20.46
CA ILE A 70 2.29 12.47 20.32
C ILE A 70 2.04 13.35 19.08
N PRO A 71 1.01 13.07 18.26
CA PRO A 71 0.64 13.96 17.16
C PRO A 71 0.23 15.35 17.66
N SER A 72 0.67 16.41 17.01
CA SER A 72 0.41 17.79 17.48
C SER A 72 -1.06 18.21 17.44
N SER A 73 -1.89 17.53 16.66
CA SER A 73 -3.32 17.85 16.45
C SER A 73 -4.26 16.79 17.04
N PHE A 74 -3.77 16.01 17.99
CA PHE A 74 -4.58 15.01 18.70
C PHE A 74 -5.36 15.65 19.86
N HIS A 75 -6.46 15.02 20.24
CA HIS A 75 -7.19 15.28 21.46
C HIS A 75 -7.97 14.03 21.88
N ILE A 76 -8.39 13.99 23.15
CA ILE A 76 -9.27 12.95 23.68
C ILE A 76 -10.63 13.61 23.91
N ASP A 77 -11.64 13.17 23.18
CA ASP A 77 -13.02 13.60 23.31
C ASP A 77 -13.74 12.87 24.45
N ASP A 78 -14.99 13.26 24.69
CA ASP A 78 -15.89 12.56 25.60
C ASP A 78 -15.96 11.06 25.28
N ASN A 79 -16.15 10.24 26.32
CA ASN A 79 -16.15 8.77 26.25
C ASN A 79 -14.81 8.14 25.82
N GLY A 80 -13.70 8.89 25.89
CA GLY A 80 -12.35 8.36 25.65
C GLY A 80 -12.03 8.14 24.17
N VAL A 81 -12.78 8.77 23.27
CA VAL A 81 -12.48 8.75 21.83
C VAL A 81 -11.18 9.52 21.60
N ILE A 82 -10.19 8.87 20.97
CA ILE A 82 -8.93 9.52 20.62
C ILE A 82 -9.07 10.04 19.19
N ALA A 83 -9.11 11.36 19.01
CA ALA A 83 -9.31 12.01 17.73
C ALA A 83 -8.05 12.73 17.25
N LEU A 84 -7.83 12.70 15.94
CA LEU A 84 -6.76 13.39 15.24
C LEU A 84 -7.33 14.19 14.09
N ASN A 85 -7.03 15.48 14.09
CA ASN A 85 -7.29 16.33 12.94
C ASN A 85 -6.20 16.12 11.88
N THR A 86 -6.58 15.74 10.65
CA THR A 86 -5.67 15.49 9.53
C THR A 86 -5.76 16.57 8.44
N ASN A 87 -6.27 17.77 8.77
CA ASN A 87 -6.40 18.92 7.88
C ASN A 87 -5.09 19.36 7.22
N ASN A 88 -3.96 19.12 7.86
CA ASN A 88 -2.63 19.38 7.33
C ASN A 88 -2.19 18.36 6.25
N ILE A 89 -2.92 17.25 6.10
CA ILE A 89 -2.69 16.21 5.08
C ILE A 89 -3.77 16.29 4.00
N VAL A 90 -5.05 16.24 4.39
CA VAL A 90 -6.21 16.40 3.51
C VAL A 90 -7.15 17.41 4.15
N ALA A 91 -7.56 18.42 3.40
CA ALA A 91 -8.42 19.45 3.94
C ALA A 91 -9.78 18.87 4.38
N SER A 92 -10.26 19.28 5.55
CA SER A 92 -11.54 18.84 6.15
C SER A 92 -11.59 17.34 6.47
N SER A 93 -10.47 16.73 6.83
CA SER A 93 -10.41 15.32 7.23
C SER A 93 -10.00 15.10 8.68
N SER A 94 -10.47 14.00 9.25
CA SER A 94 -10.10 13.55 10.58
C SER A 94 -10.12 12.03 10.70
N ILE A 95 -9.42 11.52 11.71
CA ILE A 95 -9.42 10.11 12.09
C ILE A 95 -9.61 10.00 13.59
N SER A 96 -10.43 9.04 14.02
CA SER A 96 -10.70 8.79 15.42
C SER A 96 -10.61 7.31 15.75
N LEU A 97 -10.04 6.99 16.91
CA LEU A 97 -10.12 5.68 17.53
C LEU A 97 -11.23 5.71 18.59
N VAL A 98 -12.27 4.94 18.37
CA VAL A 98 -13.43 4.84 19.26
C VAL A 98 -13.29 3.58 20.12
N PRO A 99 -13.20 3.71 21.45
CA PRO A 99 -13.12 2.56 22.34
C PRO A 99 -14.49 1.88 22.48
N THR A 100 -14.51 0.56 22.47
CA THR A 100 -15.68 -0.26 22.76
C THR A 100 -15.31 -1.27 23.84
N LEU A 101 -16.02 -1.22 24.97
CA LEU A 101 -15.85 -2.19 26.05
C LEU A 101 -16.52 -3.51 25.66
N THR A 102 -15.72 -4.55 25.47
CA THR A 102 -16.20 -5.91 25.19
C THR A 102 -15.59 -6.86 26.21
N SER A 103 -16.43 -7.44 27.08
CA SER A 103 -16.05 -8.48 28.04
C SER A 103 -14.82 -8.14 28.90
N GLY A 104 -14.70 -6.88 29.35
CA GLY A 104 -13.58 -6.41 30.19
C GLY A 104 -12.33 -6.01 29.43
N ALA A 105 -12.33 -6.05 28.10
CA ALA A 105 -11.28 -5.51 27.24
C ALA A 105 -11.78 -4.27 26.48
N ILE A 106 -10.88 -3.32 26.22
CA ILE A 106 -11.15 -2.17 25.35
C ILE A 106 -10.72 -2.55 23.93
N ILE A 107 -11.68 -2.57 23.00
CA ILE A 107 -11.43 -2.76 21.57
C ILE A 107 -11.54 -1.39 20.89
N TRP A 108 -10.52 -1.01 20.13
CA TRP A 108 -10.49 0.27 19.43
C TRP A 108 -10.94 0.10 17.97
N LYS A 109 -11.97 0.82 17.57
CA LYS A 109 -12.42 0.91 16.17
C LYS A 109 -11.93 2.22 15.55
N CYS A 110 -11.27 2.16 14.41
CA CYS A 110 -10.91 3.38 13.69
C CYS A 110 -12.07 3.86 12.80
N ILE A 111 -12.30 5.17 12.80
CA ILE A 111 -13.26 5.86 11.95
C ILE A 111 -12.51 6.98 11.24
N SER A 112 -12.79 7.18 9.95
CA SER A 112 -12.28 8.33 9.19
C SER A 112 -13.41 9.17 8.63
N ILE A 113 -13.20 10.49 8.58
CA ILE A 113 -14.14 11.47 8.02
C ILE A 113 -13.37 12.32 7.01
N GLY A 114 -13.99 12.63 5.87
CA GLY A 114 -13.41 13.52 4.86
C GLY A 114 -12.26 12.93 4.04
N LEU A 115 -12.00 11.62 4.15
CA LEU A 115 -11.03 10.90 3.33
C LEU A 115 -11.72 10.12 2.22
N ALA A 116 -11.14 10.15 1.01
CA ALA A 116 -11.53 9.22 -0.04
C ALA A 116 -11.11 7.79 0.33
N GLN A 117 -11.84 6.78 -0.15
CA GLN A 117 -11.53 5.39 0.15
C GLN A 117 -10.10 4.98 -0.23
N SER A 118 -9.54 5.54 -1.30
CA SER A 118 -8.15 5.33 -1.72
C SER A 118 -7.12 5.96 -0.77
N GLN A 119 -7.54 6.91 0.07
CA GLN A 119 -6.72 7.60 1.06
C GLN A 119 -6.89 7.02 2.46
N THR A 120 -7.96 6.26 2.71
CA THR A 120 -8.28 5.69 4.01
C THR A 120 -7.38 4.48 4.33
N PRO A 121 -6.69 4.47 5.49
CA PRO A 121 -6.00 3.28 5.99
C PRO A 121 -6.99 2.14 6.23
N GLU A 122 -6.54 0.91 5.98
CA GLU A 122 -7.38 -0.28 6.12
C GLU A 122 -8.10 -0.40 7.48
N PRO A 123 -7.46 -0.12 8.65
CA PRO A 123 -8.14 -0.19 9.94
C PRO A 123 -9.35 0.76 10.07
N CYS A 124 -9.41 1.80 9.24
CA CYS A 124 -10.39 2.89 9.30
C CYS A 124 -11.42 2.82 8.16
N VAL A 125 -11.39 1.75 7.36
CA VAL A 125 -12.39 1.51 6.31
C VAL A 125 -13.67 1.05 6.98
N SER A 126 -14.75 1.80 6.81
CA SER A 126 -16.09 1.39 7.26
C SER A 126 -16.58 0.21 6.43
N ASP A 127 -16.43 -1.00 6.99
CA ASP A 127 -16.93 -2.37 6.71
C ASP A 127 -17.97 -2.62 5.57
N SER A 128 -17.89 -1.91 4.45
CA SER A 128 -18.88 -2.00 3.37
C SER A 128 -18.26 -2.17 1.99
N THR A 129 -17.00 -2.62 1.89
CA THR A 129 -16.39 -2.90 0.59
C THR A 129 -15.58 -4.20 0.59
N PRO A 130 -15.66 -4.97 -0.51
CA PRO A 130 -15.17 -6.34 -0.57
C PRO A 130 -13.67 -6.40 -0.35
N LYS A 131 -13.19 -7.49 0.27
CA LYS A 131 -11.78 -7.87 0.26
C LYS A 131 -11.26 -7.71 -1.18
N LYS A 132 -10.33 -6.77 -1.36
CA LYS A 132 -9.68 -6.49 -2.64
C LYS A 132 -9.11 -7.79 -3.18
N ASN A 133 -9.65 -8.25 -4.31
CA ASN A 133 -9.16 -9.44 -4.99
C ASN A 133 -8.11 -8.98 -5.99
N LEU A 134 -7.10 -9.81 -6.30
CA LEU A 134 -6.32 -9.50 -7.49
C LEU A 134 -7.23 -9.45 -8.71
N VAL A 135 -6.97 -8.47 -9.58
CA VAL A 135 -7.41 -8.47 -10.97
C VAL A 135 -7.14 -9.87 -11.52
N LYS A 136 -8.16 -10.49 -12.13
CA LYS A 136 -8.10 -11.88 -12.67
C LYS A 136 -6.75 -12.10 -13.36
N SER A 137 -6.08 -13.22 -13.04
CA SER A 137 -4.76 -13.61 -13.57
C SER A 137 -4.57 -13.15 -15.02
N LEU A 138 -3.82 -12.06 -15.21
CA LEU A 138 -3.56 -11.50 -16.54
C LEU A 138 -2.37 -12.19 -17.20
N TYR A 139 -1.48 -12.75 -16.38
CA TYR A 139 -0.32 -13.47 -16.86
C TYR A 139 -0.66 -14.94 -17.15
N ASP A 140 -0.45 -15.36 -18.40
CA ASP A 140 -0.58 -16.73 -18.87
C ASP A 140 0.79 -17.23 -19.39
N PRO A 141 1.52 -18.03 -18.60
CA PRO A 141 2.87 -18.48 -18.98
C PRO A 141 2.88 -19.40 -20.20
N ALA A 142 1.75 -19.98 -20.59
CA ALA A 142 1.65 -20.81 -21.80
C ALA A 142 1.54 -19.97 -23.08
N LYS A 143 1.19 -18.68 -22.96
CA LYS A 143 1.05 -17.74 -24.08
C LYS A 143 2.18 -16.72 -24.17
N ASP A 144 3.03 -16.61 -23.15
CA ASP A 144 4.18 -15.73 -23.17
C ASP A 144 5.37 -16.39 -23.90
N PRO A 145 5.81 -15.85 -25.05
CA PRO A 145 7.00 -16.36 -25.76
C PRO A 145 8.30 -16.19 -24.95
N ASP A 146 8.32 -15.28 -23.98
CA ASP A 146 9.45 -15.03 -23.09
C ASP A 146 9.03 -15.27 -21.63
N THR A 147 8.93 -16.55 -21.26
CA THR A 147 8.37 -16.95 -19.98
C THR A 147 9.19 -16.38 -18.82
N PHE A 148 8.54 -15.65 -17.91
CA PHE A 148 9.14 -15.13 -16.70
C PHE A 148 9.80 -16.24 -15.86
N THR A 149 11.07 -16.06 -15.51
CA THR A 149 11.83 -16.94 -14.62
C THR A 149 12.44 -16.21 -13.43
N PHE A 150 12.68 -16.92 -12.34
CA PHE A 150 13.38 -16.41 -11.16
C PHE A 150 14.32 -17.47 -10.56
N ILE A 151 15.10 -17.06 -9.56
CA ILE A 151 16.01 -17.93 -8.81
C ILE A 151 15.42 -18.14 -7.41
N GLN A 152 15.45 -19.35 -6.89
CA GLN A 152 15.08 -19.60 -5.49
C GLN A 152 15.95 -20.71 -4.92
N SER A 153 16.55 -20.48 -3.75
CA SER A 153 17.40 -21.47 -3.07
C SER A 153 18.54 -22.03 -3.95
N GLY A 154 19.04 -21.24 -4.91
CA GLY A 154 20.11 -21.64 -5.83
C GLY A 154 19.65 -22.37 -7.10
N GLU A 155 18.35 -22.68 -7.23
CA GLU A 155 17.79 -23.20 -8.48
C GLU A 155 17.46 -22.04 -9.42
N VAL A 156 17.92 -22.14 -10.67
CA VAL A 156 17.77 -21.11 -11.71
C VAL A 156 16.71 -21.53 -12.72
N GLY A 157 15.96 -20.56 -13.25
CA GLY A 157 14.96 -20.82 -14.29
C GLY A 157 13.62 -21.32 -13.74
N LEU A 158 13.35 -21.05 -12.46
CA LEU A 158 12.08 -21.43 -11.84
C LEU A 158 10.93 -20.58 -12.38
N LYS A 159 9.76 -21.19 -12.48
CA LYS A 159 8.54 -20.55 -12.97
C LYS A 159 7.51 -20.46 -11.85
N ALA A 160 6.85 -19.31 -11.74
CA ALA A 160 5.76 -19.15 -10.80
C ALA A 160 4.57 -20.01 -11.26
N ASN A 161 3.92 -20.71 -10.33
CA ASN A 161 2.71 -21.47 -10.63
C ASN A 161 1.51 -20.53 -10.85
N CYS A 162 1.41 -19.98 -12.05
CA CYS A 162 0.32 -19.09 -12.45
C CYS A 162 -0.89 -19.83 -13.04
N ILE A 163 -0.85 -21.16 -13.04
CA ILE A 163 -1.98 -22.02 -13.41
C ILE A 163 -2.89 -22.18 -12.20
N THR A 164 -2.30 -22.42 -11.02
CA THR A 164 -3.03 -22.57 -9.76
C THR A 164 -3.28 -21.23 -9.08
N TYR A 165 -2.31 -20.31 -9.14
CA TYR A 165 -2.36 -19.03 -8.44
C TYR A 165 -2.59 -17.87 -9.39
N LYS A 166 -3.18 -16.78 -8.90
CA LYS A 166 -3.37 -15.56 -9.69
C LYS A 166 -2.03 -14.85 -9.85
N CYS A 167 -1.64 -14.57 -11.10
CA CYS A 167 -0.42 -13.86 -11.40
C CYS A 167 -0.66 -12.62 -12.27
N THR A 168 0.19 -11.62 -12.08
CA THR A 168 0.31 -10.47 -12.97
C THR A 168 1.77 -10.05 -13.06
N ILE A 169 2.13 -9.37 -14.16
CA ILE A 169 3.49 -8.91 -14.43
C ILE A 169 3.47 -7.41 -14.71
N ALA A 170 4.49 -6.71 -14.26
CA ALA A 170 4.78 -5.35 -14.66
C ALA A 170 6.28 -5.16 -14.92
N GLU A 171 6.60 -4.15 -15.74
CA GLU A 171 7.98 -3.72 -15.95
C GLU A 171 8.25 -2.47 -15.11
N ILE A 172 9.25 -2.54 -14.23
CA ILE A 172 9.64 -1.46 -13.32
C ILE A 172 11.10 -1.13 -13.58
N LYS A 173 11.35 0.04 -14.16
CA LYS A 173 12.69 0.54 -14.54
C LYS A 173 13.51 -0.47 -15.37
N GLY A 174 12.91 -1.04 -16.42
CA GLY A 174 13.63 -1.96 -17.31
C GLY A 174 13.81 -3.38 -16.74
N LYS A 175 13.06 -3.73 -15.69
CA LYS A 175 13.08 -5.06 -15.06
C LYS A 175 11.67 -5.58 -14.91
N ARG A 176 11.41 -6.81 -15.32
CA ARG A 176 10.11 -7.45 -15.13
C ARG A 176 9.97 -7.92 -13.69
N TRP A 177 8.77 -7.76 -13.16
CA TRP A 177 8.35 -8.21 -11.84
C TRP A 177 7.07 -9.00 -11.97
N LEU A 178 6.96 -10.08 -11.22
CA LEU A 178 5.77 -10.91 -11.15
C LEU A 178 5.20 -10.85 -9.75
N ALA A 179 3.91 -10.52 -9.65
CA ALA A 179 3.13 -10.65 -8.42
C ALA A 179 2.30 -11.93 -8.49
N GLN A 180 2.46 -12.80 -7.49
CA GLN A 180 1.69 -14.03 -7.35
C GLN A 180 0.92 -14.00 -6.02
N TYR A 181 -0.38 -14.27 -6.08
CA TYR A 181 -1.21 -14.35 -4.89
C TYR A 181 -1.52 -15.78 -4.49
N ILE A 182 -1.15 -16.12 -3.26
CA ILE A 182 -1.36 -17.43 -2.65
C ILE A 182 -2.46 -17.27 -1.60
N ASP A 183 -3.67 -17.61 -2.01
CA ASP A 183 -4.90 -17.51 -1.23
C ASP A 183 -4.83 -18.29 0.10
N GLN A 184 -4.28 -19.50 0.08
CA GLN A 184 -4.14 -20.36 1.25
C GLN A 184 -3.28 -19.76 2.36
N LEU A 185 -2.31 -18.93 1.98
CA LEU A 185 -1.36 -18.29 2.91
C LEU A 185 -1.67 -16.81 3.12
N ASN A 186 -2.63 -16.26 2.37
CA ASN A 186 -2.98 -14.85 2.40
C ASN A 186 -1.76 -13.94 2.15
N ILE A 187 -0.91 -14.33 1.18
CA ILE A 187 0.31 -13.60 0.81
C ILE A 187 0.34 -13.26 -0.68
N ILE A 188 1.01 -12.15 -1.00
CA ILE A 188 1.48 -11.79 -2.32
C ILE A 188 3.01 -11.96 -2.34
N GLN A 189 3.50 -12.75 -3.28
CA GLN A 189 4.92 -12.91 -3.54
C GLN A 189 5.31 -12.07 -4.75
N LEU A 190 6.27 -11.17 -4.56
CA LEU A 190 6.87 -10.39 -5.64
C LEU A 190 8.20 -10.99 -6.03
N TYR A 191 8.29 -11.45 -7.27
CA TYR A 191 9.52 -11.97 -7.85
C TYR A 191 10.11 -10.93 -8.79
N LYS A 192 11.42 -10.76 -8.72
CA LYS A 192 12.18 -10.07 -9.76
C LYS A 192 12.73 -11.09 -10.75
N GLU A 193 12.57 -10.80 -12.03
CA GLU A 193 13.04 -11.69 -13.10
C GLU A 193 14.54 -11.98 -12.98
N ASP A 194 14.89 -13.25 -13.19
CA ASP A 194 16.26 -13.79 -13.17
C ASP A 194 17.08 -13.44 -11.93
N SER A 195 16.40 -13.26 -10.80
CA SER A 195 17.00 -12.90 -9.52
C SER A 195 16.46 -13.81 -8.41
N ASP A 196 17.24 -13.94 -7.34
CA ASP A 196 16.83 -14.52 -6.07
C ASP A 196 16.04 -13.54 -5.18
N TYR A 197 15.70 -12.38 -5.73
CA TYR A 197 15.04 -11.31 -5.01
C TYR A 197 13.54 -11.55 -4.93
N LEU A 198 13.07 -11.86 -3.72
CA LEU A 198 11.69 -12.15 -3.36
C LEU A 198 11.23 -11.22 -2.24
N ILE A 199 10.06 -10.62 -2.42
CA ILE A 199 9.36 -9.89 -1.35
C ILE A 199 8.08 -10.65 -1.03
N ASN A 200 7.89 -11.01 0.24
CA ASN A 200 6.63 -11.55 0.73
C ASN A 200 5.83 -10.43 1.38
N LEU A 201 4.64 -10.18 0.86
CA LEU A 201 3.68 -9.23 1.41
C LEU A 201 2.49 -10.02 1.95
N TYR A 202 2.11 -9.76 3.18
CA TYR A 202 0.90 -10.34 3.74
C TYR A 202 -0.27 -9.46 3.32
N THR A 203 -1.42 -10.03 2.94
CA THR A 203 -2.56 -9.18 2.53
C THR A 203 -3.03 -8.23 3.64
N ASP A 204 -2.75 -8.59 4.89
CA ASP A 204 -3.10 -7.80 6.07
C ASP A 204 -2.08 -6.66 6.29
N ASN A 205 -0.97 -6.68 5.56
CA ASN A 205 0.03 -5.62 5.50
C ASN A 205 0.78 -5.67 4.15
N LEU A 206 0.19 -5.06 3.13
CA LEU A 206 0.73 -5.01 1.77
C LEU A 206 1.82 -3.93 1.58
N THR A 207 2.40 -3.44 2.68
CA THR A 207 3.37 -2.35 2.64
C THR A 207 4.75 -2.89 2.29
N ILE A 208 5.33 -2.35 1.23
CA ILE A 208 6.72 -2.60 0.83
C ILE A 208 7.62 -1.71 1.67
N ASP A 209 8.66 -2.30 2.25
CA ASP A 209 9.67 -1.59 3.02
C ASP A 209 10.26 -0.45 2.16
N PRO A 210 10.22 0.81 2.62
CA PRO A 210 10.70 1.96 1.86
C PRO A 210 12.21 1.90 1.55
N SER A 211 12.99 1.12 2.31
CA SER A 211 14.41 0.89 2.05
C SER A 211 14.68 0.03 0.81
N ILE A 212 13.66 -0.67 0.29
CA ILE A 212 13.75 -1.46 -0.94
C ILE A 212 13.90 -0.52 -2.13
N VAL A 213 14.85 -0.85 -3.01
CA VAL A 213 15.06 -0.10 -4.25
C VAL A 213 13.80 -0.20 -5.11
N ASN A 214 13.26 0.96 -5.52
CA ASN A 214 12.00 1.09 -6.25
C ASN A 214 10.75 0.68 -5.43
N SER A 215 10.84 0.70 -4.10
CA SER A 215 9.73 0.44 -3.17
C SER A 215 8.45 1.18 -3.58
N GLU A 216 8.54 2.44 -3.99
CA GLU A 216 7.40 3.23 -4.45
C GLU A 216 6.71 2.65 -5.70
N LEU A 217 7.48 2.23 -6.71
CA LEU A 217 6.94 1.66 -7.95
C LEU A 217 6.43 0.24 -7.74
N LEU A 218 7.08 -0.52 -6.86
CA LEU A 218 6.62 -1.86 -6.48
C LEU A 218 5.33 -1.79 -5.68
N GLN A 219 5.19 -0.80 -4.80
CA GLN A 219 3.98 -0.58 -4.02
C GLN A 219 2.82 -0.23 -4.95
N GLN A 220 3.07 0.64 -5.93
CA GLN A 220 2.10 0.94 -6.97
C GLN A 220 1.67 -0.31 -7.75
N PHE A 221 2.62 -1.15 -8.16
CA PHE A 221 2.32 -2.39 -8.87
C PHE A 221 1.42 -3.34 -8.04
N VAL A 222 1.71 -3.50 -6.74
CA VAL A 222 0.87 -4.30 -5.84
C VAL A 222 -0.53 -3.72 -5.72
N ASP A 223 -0.65 -2.41 -5.55
CA ASP A 223 -1.94 -1.73 -5.40
C ASP A 223 -2.80 -1.85 -6.67
N GLU A 224 -2.21 -1.69 -7.85
CA GLU A 224 -2.88 -1.88 -9.15
C GLU A 224 -3.28 -3.34 -9.39
N SER A 225 -2.50 -4.27 -8.86
CA SER A 225 -2.81 -5.70 -8.94
C SER A 225 -4.04 -6.06 -8.11
N MET A 226 -4.39 -5.26 -7.09
CA MET A 226 -5.43 -5.52 -6.08
C MET A 226 -6.77 -4.80 -6.33
N LEU A 227 -7.08 -4.42 -7.58
CA LEU A 227 -8.33 -3.75 -7.95
C LEU A 227 -9.55 -4.70 -8.05
#